data_AF-A0A959AVE4-F1
#
_entry.id   AF-A0A959AVE4-F1
#
_cell.length_a   1.000
_cell.length_b   1.000
_cell.length_c   1.000
_cell.angle_alpha   90.00
_cell.angle_beta   90.00
_cell.angle_gamma   90.00
#
_symmetry.space_group_name_H-M   'P 1'
#
loop_
_entity.id
_entity.type
_entity.pdbx_description
1 polymer ?
#
loop_
_entity_poly.entity_id
_entity_poly.type
_entity_poly.pdbx_seq_one_letter_code
_entity_poly.pdbx_strand_id
1 'polypeptide(L)'
;MPVVRDTIHDILKIFQANLESALNGLQTLPQDAARDNVIIGNIAFAETPGNRSPSINDRLVLTVIKIEEEFTLKNQPAHRRNPVNGNLEYINPPAVLNLYVLLTANNNAYDKALLFLSRSIGYLQHQRVFTEENSVPVSGLGITRFNFNINLYSPSFEQINHIWGVLGGKQLPSVIYKLQLVSIQYEDEPQAGDEIRTIILGETIY
;
A
#
# COMPACT_ATOMS: atom_id res chain seq x y z
N MET A 1 -5.01 15.09 20.63
CA MET A 1 -3.62 14.73 20.25
C MET A 1 -3.63 14.45 18.77
N PRO A 2 -2.63 14.89 18.02
CA PRO A 2 -2.56 14.65 16.58
C PRO A 2 -2.42 13.15 16.28
N VAL A 3 -3.04 12.70 15.20
CA VAL A 3 -3.05 11.30 14.79
C VAL A 3 -2.75 11.20 13.29
N VAL A 4 -1.96 10.20 12.91
CA VAL A 4 -1.78 9.83 11.50
C VAL A 4 -2.83 8.78 11.17
N ARG A 5 -3.76 9.13 10.28
CA ARG A 5 -4.73 8.17 9.74
C ARG A 5 -4.15 7.48 8.50
N ASP A 6 -4.78 6.37 8.14
CA ASP A 6 -4.57 5.68 6.86
C ASP A 6 -3.11 5.26 6.66
N THR A 7 -2.57 4.56 7.65
CA THR A 7 -1.16 4.18 7.63
C THR A 7 -0.88 3.18 6.52
N ILE A 8 0.37 3.15 6.05
CA ILE A 8 0.85 2.11 5.12
C ILE A 8 0.56 0.71 5.67
N HIS A 9 0.64 0.54 7.00
CA HIS A 9 0.34 -0.72 7.65
C HIS A 9 -1.12 -1.14 7.45
N ASP A 10 -2.07 -0.22 7.63
CA ASP A 10 -3.50 -0.49 7.47
C ASP A 10 -3.83 -0.92 6.04
N ILE A 11 -3.31 -0.20 5.05
CA ILE A 11 -3.50 -0.53 3.62
C ILE A 11 -2.91 -1.90 3.28
N LEU A 12 -1.70 -2.20 3.75
CA LEU A 12 -1.09 -3.51 3.52
C LEU A 12 -1.87 -4.63 4.24
N LYS A 13 -2.47 -4.36 5.40
CA LYS A 13 -3.32 -5.31 6.12
C LYS A 13 -4.60 -5.62 5.35
N ILE A 14 -5.24 -4.60 4.79
CA ILE A 14 -6.39 -4.79 3.88
C ILE A 14 -5.96 -5.63 2.69
N PHE A 15 -4.85 -5.28 2.03
CA PHE A 15 -4.37 -6.02 0.88
C PHE A 15 -4.03 -7.48 1.21
N GLN A 16 -3.34 -7.71 2.34
CA GLN A 16 -3.02 -9.03 2.87
C GLN A 16 -4.30 -9.87 3.06
N ALA A 17 -5.30 -9.33 3.76
CA ALA A 17 -6.53 -10.04 4.09
C ALA A 17 -7.36 -10.37 2.84
N ASN A 18 -7.43 -9.46 1.87
CA ASN A 18 -8.10 -9.72 0.59
C ASN A 18 -7.42 -10.81 -0.22
N LEU A 19 -6.08 -10.74 -0.35
CA LEU A 19 -5.33 -11.76 -1.07
C LEU A 19 -5.47 -13.13 -0.40
N GLU A 20 -5.33 -13.19 0.93
CA GLU A 20 -5.50 -14.44 1.69
C GLU A 20 -6.92 -15.00 1.55
N SER A 21 -7.96 -14.17 1.67
CA SER A 21 -9.35 -14.61 1.51
C SER A 21 -9.62 -15.10 0.09
N ALA A 22 -9.12 -14.40 -0.93
CA ALA A 22 -9.30 -14.78 -2.32
C ALA A 22 -8.60 -16.09 -2.65
N LEU A 23 -7.35 -16.24 -2.21
CA LEU A 23 -6.59 -17.47 -2.43
C LEU A 23 -7.25 -18.67 -1.76
N ASN A 24 -7.71 -18.53 -0.51
CA ASN A 24 -8.44 -19.58 0.20
C ASN A 24 -9.80 -19.92 -0.42
N GLY A 25 -10.40 -19.00 -1.19
CA GLY A 25 -11.64 -19.25 -1.94
C GLY A 25 -11.45 -20.00 -3.26
N LEU A 26 -10.21 -20.13 -3.76
CA LEU A 26 -9.90 -20.90 -4.96
C LEU A 26 -9.87 -22.40 -4.67
N GLN A 27 -10.08 -23.20 -5.71
CA GLN A 27 -10.02 -24.67 -5.59
C GLN A 27 -8.66 -25.11 -5.02
N THR A 28 -8.71 -25.91 -3.95
CA THR A 28 -7.52 -26.50 -3.33
C THR A 28 -6.81 -27.42 -4.32
N LEU A 29 -5.50 -27.21 -4.51
CA LEU A 29 -4.70 -28.05 -5.39
C LEU A 29 -4.40 -29.40 -4.72
N PRO A 30 -4.19 -30.49 -5.48
CA PRO A 30 -3.95 -31.83 -4.92
C PRO A 30 -2.73 -31.94 -3.98
N GLN A 31 -1.81 -30.98 -4.05
CA GLN A 31 -0.61 -30.92 -3.21
C GLN A 31 -0.77 -30.04 -1.94
N ASP A 32 -1.95 -29.49 -1.65
CA ASP A 32 -2.14 -28.55 -0.52
C ASP A 32 -3.12 -29.06 0.54
N ALA A 33 -2.57 -29.51 1.66
CA ALA A 33 -3.27 -29.56 2.95
C ALA A 33 -3.08 -28.26 3.76
N ALA A 34 -2.21 -27.34 3.30
CA ALA A 34 -1.87 -26.10 3.98
C ALA A 34 -2.59 -24.92 3.31
N ARG A 35 -3.23 -24.06 4.12
CA ARG A 35 -3.87 -22.83 3.66
C ARG A 35 -2.83 -21.88 3.05
N ASP A 36 -3.23 -21.16 2.01
CA ASP A 36 -2.42 -20.12 1.36
C ASP A 36 -2.27 -18.94 2.34
N ASN A 37 -1.24 -18.99 3.17
CA ASN A 37 -0.98 -17.95 4.16
C ASN A 37 -0.17 -16.81 3.52
N VAL A 38 -0.77 -15.62 3.48
CA VAL A 38 -0.11 -14.38 3.04
C VAL A 38 0.34 -13.62 4.28
N ILE A 39 1.57 -13.11 4.27
CA ILE A 39 2.11 -12.32 5.38
C ILE A 39 2.78 -11.04 4.89
N ILE A 40 2.73 -10.01 5.72
CA ILE A 40 3.51 -8.79 5.52
C ILE A 40 4.84 -8.96 6.26
N GLY A 41 5.94 -8.77 5.56
CA GLY A 41 7.27 -8.94 6.14
C GLY A 41 8.37 -8.58 5.17
N ASN A 42 9.60 -8.51 5.66
CA ASN A 42 10.77 -8.31 4.81
C ASN A 42 11.39 -9.66 4.46
N ILE A 43 11.37 -10.02 3.17
CA ILE A 43 11.93 -11.29 2.67
C ILE A 43 13.44 -11.43 2.91
N ALA A 44 14.17 -10.32 3.07
CA ALA A 44 15.60 -10.35 3.40
C ALA A 44 15.90 -11.12 4.71
N PHE A 45 14.91 -11.22 5.61
CA PHE A 45 15.06 -11.93 6.88
C PHE A 45 14.67 -13.43 6.82
N ALA A 46 14.37 -13.98 5.64
CA ALA A 46 13.99 -15.40 5.47
C ALA A 46 15.02 -16.37 6.05
N GLU A 47 16.30 -16.11 5.76
CA GLU A 47 17.40 -16.99 6.13
C GLU A 47 18.09 -16.55 7.44
N THR A 48 17.60 -15.50 8.12
CA THR A 48 18.24 -14.98 9.35
C THR A 48 17.76 -15.75 10.60
N PRO A 49 18.62 -16.56 11.25
CA PRO A 49 18.24 -17.28 12.46
C PRO A 49 18.06 -16.31 13.64
N GLY A 50 16.99 -16.51 14.43
CA GLY A 50 16.76 -15.78 15.69
C GLY A 50 15.95 -14.48 15.58
N ASN A 51 15.45 -14.12 14.40
CA ASN A 51 14.62 -12.93 14.24
C ASN A 51 13.18 -13.17 14.74
N ARG A 52 12.58 -12.17 15.41
CA ARG A 52 11.21 -12.20 15.98
C ARG A 52 10.10 -12.05 14.93
N SER A 53 10.39 -12.32 13.66
CA SER A 53 9.40 -12.28 12.60
C SER A 53 8.56 -13.57 12.63
N PRO A 54 7.25 -13.53 12.33
CA PRO A 54 6.50 -14.75 12.05
C PRO A 54 7.27 -15.61 11.03
N SER A 55 7.25 -16.93 11.21
CA SER A 55 7.88 -17.86 10.26
C SER A 55 7.38 -17.53 8.85
N ILE A 56 8.30 -17.11 7.98
CA ILE A 56 8.00 -16.73 6.61
C ILE A 56 8.16 -17.89 5.63
N ASN A 57 8.51 -19.06 6.15
CA ASN A 57 8.69 -20.29 5.37
C ASN A 57 7.34 -20.89 4.96
N ASP A 58 7.27 -21.38 3.74
CA ASP A 58 6.08 -21.93 3.09
C ASP A 58 4.91 -20.93 2.99
N ARG A 59 5.22 -19.65 2.73
CA ARG A 59 4.24 -18.55 2.69
C ARG A 59 4.48 -17.58 1.53
N LEU A 60 3.42 -16.88 1.16
CA LEU A 60 3.51 -15.69 0.31
C LEU A 60 3.86 -14.48 1.17
N VAL A 61 4.94 -13.79 0.82
CA VAL A 61 5.48 -12.64 1.56
C VAL A 61 5.28 -11.36 0.77
N LEU A 62 4.61 -10.39 1.38
CA LEU A 62 4.45 -9.03 0.89
C LEU A 62 5.54 -8.14 1.51
N THR A 63 6.48 -7.70 0.69
CA THR A 63 7.56 -6.79 1.09
C THR A 63 7.45 -5.46 0.35
N VAL A 64 7.38 -4.35 1.06
CA VAL A 64 7.49 -3.02 0.43
C VAL A 64 8.96 -2.76 0.07
N ILE A 65 9.24 -2.54 -1.21
CA ILE A 65 10.61 -2.33 -1.71
C ILE A 65 10.89 -0.88 -2.12
N LYS A 66 9.85 -0.10 -2.43
CA LYS A 66 9.97 1.30 -2.83
C LYS A 66 8.68 2.06 -2.54
N ILE A 67 8.82 3.33 -2.19
CA ILE A 67 7.71 4.26 -1.97
C ILE A 67 8.01 5.51 -2.81
N GLU A 68 7.03 5.97 -3.58
CA GLU A 68 7.11 7.20 -4.38
C GLU A 68 5.92 8.09 -4.07
N GLU A 69 6.10 9.40 -4.08
CA GLU A 69 4.98 10.36 -4.01
C GLU A 69 4.35 10.51 -5.41
N GLU A 70 3.03 10.61 -5.46
CA GLU A 70 2.29 10.88 -6.69
C GLU A 70 2.31 12.39 -6.99
N PHE A 71 3.22 12.81 -7.86
CA PHE A 71 3.45 14.23 -8.17
C PHE A 71 2.23 14.95 -8.73
N THR A 72 1.36 14.25 -9.47
CA THR A 72 0.16 14.87 -10.07
C THR A 72 -0.84 15.35 -9.01
N LEU A 73 -0.83 14.74 -7.82
CA LEU A 73 -1.74 15.07 -6.71
C LEU A 73 -1.10 15.99 -5.67
N LYS A 74 0.14 16.44 -5.90
CA LYS A 74 0.89 17.32 -5.01
C LYS A 74 0.40 18.78 -5.03
N ASN A 75 -0.29 19.19 -6.10
CA ASN A 75 -0.69 20.59 -6.32
C ASN A 75 -1.98 20.99 -5.60
N GLN A 76 -2.27 20.40 -4.45
CA GLN A 76 -3.42 20.78 -3.64
C GLN A 76 -3.09 22.01 -2.78
N PRO A 77 -4.00 23.00 -2.68
CA PRO A 77 -3.78 24.16 -1.83
C PRO A 77 -3.70 23.74 -0.37
N ALA A 78 -2.77 24.34 0.39
CA ALA A 78 -2.61 24.12 1.84
C ALA A 78 -3.66 24.85 2.69
N HIS A 79 -4.84 25.06 2.11
CA HIS A 79 -5.99 25.65 2.78
C HIS A 79 -7.27 25.03 2.23
N ARG A 80 -8.28 24.93 3.09
CA ARG A 80 -9.62 24.47 2.74
C ARG A 80 -10.63 25.42 3.37
N ARG A 81 -11.75 25.64 2.70
CA ARG A 81 -12.89 26.31 3.32
C ARG A 81 -13.68 25.29 4.14
N ASN A 82 -13.85 25.53 5.43
CA ASN A 82 -14.61 24.63 6.28
C ASN A 82 -16.08 24.61 5.83
N PRO A 83 -16.65 23.44 5.52
CA PRO A 83 -18.00 23.33 4.99
C PRO A 83 -19.11 23.69 5.99
N VAL A 84 -18.81 23.72 7.29
CA VAL A 84 -19.77 24.01 8.37
C VAL A 84 -19.84 25.49 8.70
N ASN A 85 -18.69 26.14 8.94
CA ASN A 85 -18.64 27.55 9.38
C ASN A 85 -18.24 28.52 8.25
N GLY A 86 -17.77 28.03 7.10
CA GLY A 86 -17.36 28.85 5.96
C GLY A 86 -16.01 29.55 6.12
N ASN A 87 -15.31 29.34 7.24
CA ASN A 87 -14.00 29.94 7.52
C ASN A 87 -12.90 29.30 6.68
N LEU A 88 -11.84 30.06 6.41
CA LEU A 88 -10.61 29.51 5.84
C LEU A 88 -9.87 28.71 6.92
N GLU A 89 -9.47 27.49 6.61
CA GLU A 89 -8.65 26.64 7.47
C GLU A 89 -7.35 26.32 6.75
N TYR A 90 -6.22 26.56 7.40
CA TYR A 90 -4.92 26.10 6.92
C TYR A 90 -4.72 24.64 7.31
N ILE A 91 -4.59 23.79 6.31
CA ILE A 91 -4.36 22.35 6.48
C ILE A 91 -3.39 21.88 5.39
N ASN A 92 -2.38 21.11 5.78
CA ASN A 92 -1.48 20.51 4.82
C ASN A 92 -2.22 19.42 4.03
N PRO A 93 -2.09 19.41 2.69
CA PRO A 93 -2.73 18.39 1.87
C PRO A 93 -2.17 16.99 2.19
N PRO A 94 -2.95 15.92 1.97
CA PRO A 94 -2.49 14.56 2.19
C PRO A 94 -1.32 14.22 1.26
N ALA A 95 -0.36 13.46 1.78
CA ALA A 95 0.71 12.88 0.96
C ALA A 95 0.14 11.66 0.24
N VAL A 96 0.02 11.73 -1.08
CA VAL A 96 -0.46 10.61 -1.90
C VAL A 96 0.73 9.80 -2.40
N LEU A 97 0.72 8.49 -2.13
CA LEU A 97 1.84 7.60 -2.36
C LEU A 97 1.52 6.48 -3.35
N ASN A 98 2.58 6.04 -4.01
CA ASN A 98 2.70 4.85 -4.83
C ASN A 98 3.65 3.88 -4.11
N LEU A 99 3.13 2.73 -3.66
CA LEU A 99 3.91 1.69 -2.99
C LEU A 99 4.25 0.59 -3.99
N TYR A 100 5.52 0.21 -4.08
CA TYR A 100 5.96 -0.96 -4.83
C TYR A 100 6.12 -2.11 -3.85
N VAL A 101 5.26 -3.11 -4.00
CA VAL A 101 5.18 -4.29 -3.14
C VAL A 101 5.67 -5.49 -3.93
N LEU A 102 6.76 -6.09 -3.46
CA LEU A 102 7.27 -7.37 -3.93
C LEU A 102 6.47 -8.49 -3.26
N LEU A 103 5.75 -9.25 -4.07
CA LEU A 103 5.09 -10.49 -3.67
C LEU A 103 6.03 -11.65 -3.98
N THR A 104 6.52 -12.33 -2.94
CA THR A 104 7.46 -13.45 -3.07
C THR A 104 6.82 -14.75 -2.56
N ALA A 105 6.93 -15.82 -3.33
CA ALA A 105 6.53 -17.17 -2.90
C ALA A 105 7.73 -17.89 -2.26
N ASN A 106 7.80 -17.87 -0.93
CA ASN A 106 8.87 -18.51 -0.16
C ASN A 106 8.50 -19.95 0.23
N ASN A 107 8.25 -20.79 -0.77
CA ASN A 107 7.89 -22.20 -0.57
C ASN A 107 9.10 -23.11 -0.79
N ASN A 108 9.18 -24.19 0.00
CA ASN A 108 10.26 -25.18 -0.14
C ASN A 108 10.20 -25.89 -1.49
N ALA A 109 9.00 -26.12 -2.02
CA ALA A 109 8.78 -26.69 -3.34
C ALA A 109 8.59 -25.58 -4.38
N TYR A 110 9.44 -25.56 -5.40
CA TYR A 110 9.40 -24.55 -6.46
C TYR A 110 8.08 -24.58 -7.25
N ASP A 111 7.57 -25.78 -7.57
CA ASP A 111 6.30 -25.94 -8.27
C ASP A 111 5.13 -25.32 -7.49
N LYS A 112 5.14 -25.51 -6.15
CA LYS A 112 4.16 -24.88 -5.25
C LYS A 112 4.28 -23.35 -5.29
N ALA A 113 5.51 -22.83 -5.28
CA ALA A 113 5.76 -21.39 -5.39
C ALA A 113 5.18 -20.80 -6.68
N LEU A 114 5.38 -21.47 -7.82
CA LEU A 114 4.83 -21.04 -9.12
C LEU A 114 3.30 -21.08 -9.15
N LEU A 115 2.68 -22.10 -8.54
CA LEU A 115 1.23 -22.22 -8.45
C LEU A 115 0.62 -21.09 -7.61
N PHE A 116 1.24 -20.76 -6.47
CA PHE A 116 0.82 -19.64 -5.63
C PHE A 116 0.96 -18.28 -6.32
N LEU A 117 2.06 -18.04 -7.05
CA LEU A 117 2.18 -16.84 -7.86
C LEU A 117 1.12 -16.78 -8.95
N SER A 118 0.87 -17.89 -9.65
CA SER A 118 -0.13 -17.94 -10.72
C SER A 118 -1.54 -17.62 -10.18
N ARG A 119 -1.91 -18.18 -9.02
CA ARG A 119 -3.19 -17.89 -8.35
C ARG A 119 -3.29 -16.43 -7.91
N SER A 120 -2.21 -15.89 -7.34
CA SER A 120 -2.14 -14.49 -6.90
C SER A 120 -2.28 -13.54 -8.09
N ILE A 121 -1.58 -13.80 -9.19
CA ILE A 121 -1.67 -13.01 -10.42
C ILE A 121 -3.07 -13.10 -11.01
N GLY A 122 -3.68 -14.29 -11.04
CA GLY A 122 -5.04 -14.49 -11.53
C GLY A 122 -6.07 -13.68 -10.74
N TYR A 123 -5.99 -13.70 -9.40
CA TYR A 123 -6.86 -12.89 -8.56
C TYR A 123 -6.65 -11.39 -8.79
N LEU A 124 -5.40 -10.92 -8.83
CA LEU A 124 -5.10 -9.50 -9.03
C LEU A 124 -5.40 -9.03 -10.46
N GLN A 125 -5.48 -9.95 -11.42
CA GLN A 125 -6.01 -9.65 -12.75
C GLN A 125 -7.53 -9.42 -12.70
N HIS A 126 -8.26 -10.19 -11.88
CA HIS A 126 -9.70 -10.08 -11.69
C HIS A 126 -10.10 -8.83 -10.88
N GLN A 127 -9.43 -8.57 -9.75
CA GLN A 127 -9.69 -7.42 -8.88
C GLN A 127 -8.45 -6.52 -8.79
N ARG A 128 -8.54 -5.34 -9.41
CA ARG A 128 -7.46 -4.34 -9.44
C ARG A 128 -7.73 -3.12 -8.57
N VAL A 129 -8.98 -2.88 -8.18
CA VAL A 129 -9.40 -1.71 -7.42
C VAL A 129 -9.96 -2.19 -6.09
N PHE A 130 -9.45 -1.63 -5.01
CA PHE A 130 -9.84 -1.96 -3.64
C PHE A 130 -10.49 -0.73 -3.01
N THR A 131 -11.74 -0.91 -2.62
CA THR A 131 -12.56 0.08 -1.90
C THR A 131 -13.12 -0.56 -0.64
N GLU A 132 -13.68 0.25 0.24
CA GLU A 132 -14.31 -0.21 1.49
C GLU A 132 -15.48 -1.17 1.23
N GLU A 133 -16.15 -1.01 0.08
CA GLU A 133 -17.33 -1.78 -0.31
C GLU A 133 -16.98 -3.17 -0.87
N ASN A 134 -15.81 -3.33 -1.50
CA ASN A 134 -15.44 -4.54 -2.22
C ASN A 134 -14.29 -5.33 -1.57
N SER A 135 -13.86 -4.90 -0.38
CA SER A 135 -12.74 -5.47 0.35
C SER A 135 -13.18 -6.23 1.59
N VAL A 136 -12.39 -7.23 1.99
CA VAL A 136 -12.58 -7.95 3.24
C VAL A 136 -12.50 -6.98 4.43
N PRO A 137 -13.50 -6.96 5.35
CA PRO A 137 -13.46 -6.10 6.51
C PRO A 137 -12.38 -6.56 7.49
N VAL A 138 -11.49 -5.65 7.88
CA VAL A 138 -10.43 -5.90 8.85
C VAL A 138 -10.68 -5.03 10.09
N SER A 139 -10.93 -5.67 11.22
CA SER A 139 -11.19 -4.98 12.49
C SER A 139 -9.92 -4.34 13.06
N GLY A 140 -10.07 -3.19 13.72
CA GLY A 140 -8.98 -2.54 14.47
C GLY A 140 -8.02 -1.71 13.62
N LEU A 141 -8.34 -1.45 12.34
CA LEU A 141 -7.56 -0.53 11.51
C LEU A 141 -7.99 0.92 11.74
N GLY A 142 -7.04 1.85 11.59
CA GLY A 142 -7.29 3.29 11.70
C GLY A 142 -7.90 3.94 10.46
N ILE A 143 -8.27 3.13 9.46
CA ILE A 143 -8.75 3.57 8.14
C ILE A 143 -10.25 3.34 8.00
N THR A 144 -10.98 4.42 7.69
CA THR A 144 -12.43 4.38 7.47
C THR A 144 -12.78 4.42 6.00
N ARG A 145 -11.96 5.08 5.19
CA ARG A 145 -12.13 5.20 3.75
C ARG A 145 -10.81 4.95 3.03
N PHE A 146 -10.85 4.15 1.98
CA PHE A 146 -9.73 3.86 1.11
C PHE A 146 -10.20 3.56 -0.30
N ASN A 147 -9.42 4.03 -1.27
CA ASN A 147 -9.54 3.63 -2.66
C ASN A 147 -8.13 3.58 -3.25
N PHE A 148 -7.63 2.37 -3.44
CA PHE A 148 -6.32 2.17 -4.05
C PHE A 148 -6.43 1.18 -5.21
N ASN A 149 -5.60 1.41 -6.23
CA ASN A 149 -5.52 0.53 -7.38
C ASN A 149 -4.18 -0.21 -7.39
N ILE A 150 -4.20 -1.42 -7.95
CA ILE A 150 -3.05 -2.31 -8.04
C ILE A 150 -2.73 -2.55 -9.51
N ASN A 151 -1.47 -2.34 -9.86
CA ASN A 151 -0.94 -2.59 -11.20
C ASN A 151 0.33 -3.45 -11.15
N LEU A 152 0.48 -4.39 -12.08
CA LEU A 152 1.70 -5.18 -12.19
C LEU A 152 2.84 -4.27 -12.68
N TYR A 153 3.99 -4.35 -12.00
CA TYR A 153 5.22 -3.67 -12.38
C TYR A 153 6.26 -4.68 -12.85
N SER A 154 6.73 -4.52 -14.09
CA SER A 154 7.69 -5.41 -14.74
C SER A 154 9.05 -4.72 -14.84
N PRO A 155 9.96 -4.89 -13.85
CA PRO A 155 11.32 -4.37 -13.93
C PRO A 155 12.15 -5.07 -15.01
N SER A 156 13.23 -4.42 -15.44
CA SER A 156 14.29 -5.07 -16.25
C SER A 156 15.05 -6.12 -15.44
N PHE A 157 15.73 -7.05 -16.13
CA PHE A 157 16.56 -8.08 -15.47
C PHE A 157 17.64 -7.46 -14.56
N GLU A 158 18.27 -6.36 -14.98
CA GLU A 158 19.24 -5.64 -14.15
C GLU A 158 18.61 -5.08 -12.87
N GLN A 159 17.43 -4.46 -12.97
CA GLN A 159 16.71 -3.96 -11.79
C GLN A 159 16.30 -5.10 -10.85
N ILE A 160 15.88 -6.25 -11.38
CA ILE A 160 15.59 -7.44 -10.57
C ILE A 160 16.84 -7.89 -9.81
N ASN A 161 17.97 -8.00 -10.50
CA ASN A 161 19.25 -8.36 -9.90
C ASN A 161 19.65 -7.37 -8.80
N HIS A 162 19.49 -6.07 -9.03
CA HIS A 162 19.76 -5.04 -8.02
C HIS A 162 18.82 -5.16 -6.80
N ILE A 163 17.52 -5.36 -7.01
CA ILE A 163 16.54 -5.52 -5.92
C ILE A 163 16.94 -6.71 -5.03
N TRP A 164 17.20 -7.87 -5.64
CA TRP A 164 17.57 -9.08 -4.90
C TRP A 164 18.97 -8.99 -4.26
N GLY A 165 19.90 -8.29 -4.91
CA GLY A 165 21.21 -7.98 -4.34
C GLY A 165 21.11 -7.11 -3.07
N VAL A 166 20.24 -6.10 -3.06
CA VAL A 166 20.00 -5.24 -1.88
C VAL A 166 19.27 -5.99 -0.76
N LEU A 167 18.36 -6.91 -1.11
CA LEU A 167 17.68 -7.77 -0.14
C LEU A 167 18.59 -8.87 0.45
N GLY A 168 19.87 -8.92 0.03
CA GLY A 168 20.88 -9.80 0.61
C GLY A 168 20.64 -11.29 0.34
N GLY A 169 19.83 -11.61 -0.67
CA GLY A 169 19.24 -12.93 -0.81
C GLY A 169 19.45 -13.58 -2.17
N LYS A 170 19.18 -14.88 -2.20
CA LYS A 170 18.97 -15.64 -3.43
C LYS A 170 17.63 -15.22 -4.03
N GLN A 171 17.58 -15.05 -5.35
CA GLN A 171 16.34 -14.73 -6.02
C GLN A 171 15.32 -15.86 -5.84
N LEU A 172 14.14 -15.50 -5.32
CA LEU A 172 12.98 -16.37 -5.24
C LEU A 172 11.96 -15.99 -6.31
N PRO A 173 11.05 -16.92 -6.69
CA PRO A 173 9.90 -16.59 -7.53
C PRO A 173 9.12 -15.41 -6.94
N SER A 174 9.01 -14.34 -7.70
CA SER A 174 8.39 -13.10 -7.22
C SER A 174 7.83 -12.25 -8.36
N VAL A 175 6.87 -11.40 -8.01
CA VAL A 175 6.28 -10.37 -8.87
C VAL A 175 6.17 -9.05 -8.09
N ILE A 176 6.23 -7.92 -8.78
CA ILE A 176 6.12 -6.60 -8.15
C ILE A 176 4.79 -5.99 -8.55
N TYR A 177 4.06 -5.47 -7.57
CA TYR A 177 2.85 -4.71 -7.77
C TYR A 177 3.02 -3.28 -7.29
N LYS A 178 2.53 -2.32 -8.08
CA LYS A 178 2.41 -0.92 -7.72
C LYS A 178 1.00 -0.68 -7.16
N LEU A 179 0.90 -0.42 -5.86
CA LEU A 179 -0.30 0.08 -5.19
C LEU A 179 -0.26 1.61 -5.31
N GLN A 180 -1.30 2.21 -5.88
CA GLN A 180 -1.36 3.64 -6.12
C GLN A 180 -2.47 4.30 -5.30
N LEU A 181 -2.37 5.62 -5.12
CA LEU A 181 -3.36 6.46 -4.43
C LEU A 181 -3.47 6.17 -2.93
N VAL A 182 -2.37 5.76 -2.30
CA VAL A 182 -2.32 5.59 -0.84
C VAL A 182 -2.12 6.96 -0.20
N SER A 183 -3.20 7.56 0.32
CA SER A 183 -3.15 8.86 0.99
C SER A 183 -2.80 8.70 2.46
N ILE A 184 -1.82 9.47 2.93
CA ILE A 184 -1.48 9.60 4.35
C ILE A 184 -1.66 11.04 4.74
N GLN A 185 -2.41 11.29 5.81
CA GLN A 185 -2.61 12.63 6.35
C GLN A 185 -2.35 12.67 7.84
N TYR A 186 -1.61 13.69 8.24
CA TYR A 186 -1.50 14.09 9.63
C TYR A 186 -2.71 14.97 9.96
N GLU A 187 -3.61 14.46 10.81
CA GLU A 187 -4.75 15.23 11.29
C GLU A 187 -4.37 15.97 12.57
N ASP A 188 -4.45 17.29 12.53
CA ASP A 188 -4.31 18.19 13.67
C ASP A 188 -5.49 19.16 13.70
N GLU A 189 -5.63 19.93 14.78
CA GLU A 189 -6.63 21.00 14.82
C GLU A 189 -6.30 22.04 13.74
N PRO A 190 -7.21 22.28 12.77
CA PRO A 190 -6.95 23.20 11.68
C PRO A 190 -6.77 24.62 12.23
N GLN A 191 -5.74 25.33 11.73
CA GLN A 191 -5.57 26.74 12.06
C GLN A 191 -6.60 27.57 11.29
N ALA A 192 -7.45 28.30 12.00
CA ALA A 192 -8.36 29.25 11.40
C ALA A 192 -7.55 30.39 10.74
N GLY A 193 -7.78 30.62 9.44
CA GLY A 193 -7.34 31.80 8.74
C GLY A 193 -8.36 32.92 8.91
N ASP A 194 -7.86 34.12 9.22
CA ASP A 194 -8.71 35.30 9.30
C ASP A 194 -9.30 35.68 7.93
N GLU A 195 -10.50 36.26 7.95
CA GLU A 195 -11.13 36.82 6.76
C GLU A 195 -10.33 38.03 6.24
N ILE A 196 -10.26 38.19 4.92
CA ILE A 196 -9.69 39.40 4.30
C ILE A 196 -10.64 40.58 4.58
N ARG A 197 -10.23 41.50 5.46
CA ARG A 197 -11.05 42.66 5.86
C ARG A 197 -10.85 43.89 4.97
N THR A 198 -9.69 44.02 4.34
CA THR A 198 -9.33 45.22 3.58
C THR A 198 -8.51 44.85 2.35
N ILE A 199 -8.86 45.42 1.19
CA ILE A 199 -8.07 45.38 -0.03
C ILE A 199 -7.68 46.83 -0.35
N ILE A 200 -6.38 47.14 -0.39
CA ILE A 200 -5.88 48.47 -0.76
C ILE A 200 -5.39 48.38 -2.22
N LEU A 201 -6.03 49.10 -3.12
CA LEU A 201 -5.62 49.20 -4.52
C LEU A 201 -4.63 50.36 -4.68
N GLY A 202 -3.47 50.07 -5.27
CA GLY A 202 -2.40 51.06 -5.50
C GLY A 202 -2.50 51.83 -6.82
N GLU A 203 -3.56 51.63 -7.61
CA GLU A 203 -3.66 52.27 -8.93
C GLU A 203 -4.30 53.66 -8.82
N THR A 204 -3.52 54.67 -9.22
CA THR A 204 -4.01 56.01 -9.53
C THR A 204 -4.32 56.02 -11.02
N ILE A 205 -5.61 56.02 -11.39
CA ILE A 205 -6.01 56.18 -12.79
C ILE A 205 -5.74 57.64 -13.16
N TYR A 206 -4.77 57.87 -14.05
CA TYR A 206 -4.46 59.18 -14.64
C TYR A 206 -5.37 59.49 -15.82
#